data_AF-L9MUU0-F1
#
_entry.id   AF-L9MUU0-F1
#
_cell.length_a   1.000
_cell.length_b   1.000
_cell.length_c   1.000
_cell.angle_alpha   90.00
_cell.angle_beta   90.00
_cell.angle_gamma   90.00
#
_symmetry.space_group_name_H-M   'P 1'
#
loop_
_entity.id
_entity.type
_entity.pdbx_description
1 polymer ?
#
loop_
_entity_poly.entity_id
_entity_poly.type
_entity_poly.pdbx_seq_one_letter_code
_entity_poly.pdbx_strand_id
1 'polypeptide(L)'
;MCSNYEIPTRSSLAFLDVEPDQLDLELKSHVYPGYHAPIIMRGFDLDVGKFGLLPSWAKDFKFSSHTYNARTETVAEKPSFRHAWKYSKFCLVPVQEFYEPKYIDGKAHWYVKISPHSEGFHANTNTHICINSVGSTTS
;
A
#
# COMPACT_ATOMS: atom_id res chain seq x y z
N MET A 1 -3.91 -12.13 4.84
CA MET A 1 -3.24 -10.82 4.97
C MET A 1 -2.32 -10.72 3.77
N CYS A 2 -2.57 -9.75 2.90
CA CYS A 2 -1.82 -9.60 1.66
C CYS A 2 -0.37 -9.19 1.97
N SER A 3 0.60 -9.98 1.51
CA SER A 3 2.04 -9.65 1.61
C SER A 3 2.69 -9.49 0.24
N ASN A 4 1.89 -9.47 -0.83
CA ASN A 4 2.36 -9.25 -2.19
C ASN A 4 1.24 -8.73 -3.09
N TYR A 5 1.55 -7.71 -3.88
CA TYR A 5 0.66 -7.17 -4.88
C TYR A 5 1.46 -6.66 -6.08
N GLU A 6 0.75 -6.45 -7.18
CA GLU A 6 1.29 -5.82 -8.38
C GLU A 6 0.77 -4.39 -8.51
N ILE A 7 1.67 -3.46 -8.87
CA ILE A 7 1.31 -2.05 -9.09
C ILE A 7 0.54 -1.91 -10.42
N PRO A 8 -0.35 -0.91 -10.55
CA PRO A 8 -1.05 -0.67 -11.81
C PRO A 8 -0.11 -0.24 -12.94
N THR A 9 -0.52 -0.55 -14.16
CA THR A 9 0.13 -0.03 -15.36
C THR A 9 -0.06 1.49 -15.44
N ARG A 10 0.79 2.18 -16.23
CA ARG A 10 0.63 3.64 -16.47
C ARG A 10 -0.77 3.99 -16.98
N SER A 11 -1.30 3.21 -17.93
CA SER A 11 -2.65 3.40 -18.44
C SER A 11 -3.72 3.22 -17.37
N SER A 12 -3.52 2.29 -16.43
CA SER A 12 -4.43 2.06 -15.30
C SER A 12 -4.41 3.22 -14.30
N LEU A 13 -3.25 3.84 -14.05
CA LEU A 13 -3.12 5.01 -13.18
C LEU A 13 -3.82 6.25 -13.75
N ALA A 14 -3.80 6.44 -15.08
CA ALA A 14 -4.48 7.57 -15.72
C ALA A 14 -6.00 7.59 -15.48
N PHE A 15 -6.63 6.44 -15.20
CA PHE A 15 -8.05 6.38 -14.81
C PHE A 15 -8.32 6.88 -13.39
N LEU A 16 -7.29 7.12 -12.58
CA LEU A 16 -7.41 7.60 -11.20
C LEU A 16 -7.29 9.13 -11.10
N ASP A 17 -7.36 9.85 -12.22
CA ASP A 17 -7.03 11.28 -12.33
C ASP A 17 -5.63 11.61 -11.81
N VAL A 18 -4.72 10.63 -11.92
CA VAL A 18 -3.33 10.73 -11.53
C VAL A 18 -2.47 10.80 -12.79
N GLU A 19 -1.65 11.84 -12.91
CA GLU A 19 -0.69 12.00 -14.01
C GLU A 19 0.50 11.05 -13.81
N PRO A 20 0.65 9.97 -14.61
CA PRO A 20 1.67 8.94 -14.39
C PRO A 20 3.10 9.45 -14.61
N ASP A 21 3.24 10.52 -15.39
CA ASP A 21 4.53 11.16 -15.70
C ASP A 21 5.17 11.83 -14.47
N GLN A 22 4.42 11.97 -13.36
CA GLN A 22 4.98 12.39 -12.08
C GLN A 22 5.89 11.32 -11.44
N LEU A 23 5.84 10.06 -11.90
CA LEU A 23 6.57 8.95 -11.31
C LEU A 23 7.72 8.48 -12.21
N ASP A 24 8.85 9.19 -12.15
CA ASP A 24 10.08 8.82 -12.86
C ASP A 24 10.92 7.85 -12.01
N LEU A 25 10.36 6.68 -11.69
CA LEU A 25 11.02 5.70 -10.83
C LEU A 25 10.92 4.29 -11.41
N GLU A 26 12.07 3.61 -11.50
CA GLU A 26 12.19 2.18 -11.79
C GLU A 26 11.63 1.35 -10.62
N LEU A 27 10.31 1.33 -10.45
CA LEU A 27 9.63 0.51 -9.47
C LEU A 27 9.46 -0.92 -9.99
N LYS A 28 9.60 -1.89 -9.09
CA LYS A 28 9.29 -3.29 -9.39
C LYS A 28 7.78 -3.44 -9.53
N SER A 29 7.33 -4.20 -10.54
CA SER A 29 5.91 -4.49 -10.73
C SER A 29 5.32 -5.20 -9.50
N HIS A 30 6.01 -6.23 -8.99
CA HIS A 30 5.65 -6.92 -7.76
C HIS A 30 6.26 -6.26 -6.52
N VAL A 31 5.40 -5.92 -5.57
CA VAL A 31 5.77 -5.25 -4.32
C VAL A 31 5.65 -6.23 -3.15
N TYR A 32 6.67 -6.24 -2.28
CA TYR A 32 6.72 -7.01 -1.03
C TYR A 32 7.01 -6.07 0.15
N PRO A 33 6.75 -6.48 1.40
CA PRO A 33 7.01 -5.64 2.58
C PRO A 33 8.43 -5.03 2.57
N GLY A 34 8.50 -3.72 2.77
CA GLY A 34 9.72 -2.92 2.71
C GLY A 34 10.12 -2.39 1.34
N TYR A 35 9.46 -2.82 0.25
CA TYR A 35 9.73 -2.30 -1.09
C TYR A 35 9.09 -0.91 -1.25
N HIS A 36 9.67 -0.09 -2.13
CA HIS A 36 9.05 1.16 -2.57
C HIS A 36 7.90 0.86 -3.53
N ALA A 37 6.84 1.65 -3.45
CA ALA A 37 5.64 1.50 -4.27
C ALA A 37 4.93 2.85 -4.42
N PRO A 38 4.16 3.04 -5.51
CA PRO A 38 3.35 4.23 -5.68
C PRO A 38 2.30 4.33 -4.57
N ILE A 39 2.02 5.56 -4.16
CA ILE A 39 0.97 5.92 -3.22
C ILE A 39 0.24 7.15 -3.76
N ILE A 40 -1.05 7.24 -3.50
CA ILE A 40 -1.85 8.40 -3.87
C ILE A 40 -2.17 9.16 -2.58
N MET A 41 -1.72 10.40 -2.53
CA MET A 41 -1.90 11.30 -1.42
C MET A 41 -3.22 12.07 -1.55
N ARG A 42 -3.57 12.85 -0.53
CA ARG A 42 -4.76 13.72 -0.58
C ARG A 42 -4.58 14.72 -1.72
N GLY A 43 -5.59 14.83 -2.57
CA GLY A 43 -5.54 15.69 -3.77
C GLY A 43 -5.18 14.94 -5.05
N PHE A 44 -5.06 13.61 -5.00
CA PHE A 44 -4.67 12.74 -6.12
C PHE A 44 -3.21 12.92 -6.57
N ASP A 45 -2.39 13.52 -5.72
CA ASP A 45 -0.94 13.60 -5.95
C ASP A 45 -0.31 12.20 -5.84
N LEU A 46 0.47 11.82 -6.86
CA LEU A 46 1.25 10.60 -6.87
C LEU A 46 2.58 10.81 -6.15
N ASP A 47 2.93 9.90 -5.25
CA ASP A 47 4.21 9.89 -4.54
C ASP A 47 4.69 8.44 -4.37
N VAL A 48 5.83 8.23 -3.73
CA VAL A 48 6.37 6.92 -3.40
C VAL A 48 6.45 6.69 -1.90
N GLY A 49 5.83 5.60 -1.46
CA GLY A 49 5.90 5.10 -0.10
C GLY A 49 6.66 3.78 -0.01
N LYS A 50 6.90 3.32 1.22
CA LYS A 50 7.33 1.94 1.47
C LYS A 50 6.13 1.09 1.87
N PHE A 51 6.09 -0.16 1.39
CA PHE A 51 5.08 -1.12 1.82
C PHE A 51 5.34 -1.57 3.27
N GLY A 52 4.80 -0.82 4.22
CA GLY A 52 4.92 -1.03 5.65
C GLY A 52 5.28 0.24 6.39
N LEU A 53 4.46 0.58 7.37
CA LEU A 53 4.61 1.81 8.15
C LEU A 53 5.86 1.72 9.03
N LEU A 54 6.75 2.71 8.95
CA LEU A 54 7.87 2.85 9.88
C LEU A 54 7.51 3.88 10.96
N PRO A 55 7.23 3.46 12.20
CA PRO A 55 7.00 4.41 13.29
C PRO A 55 8.26 5.23 13.56
N SER A 56 8.12 6.47 14.02
CA SER A 56 9.27 7.36 14.28
C SER A 56 10.26 6.84 15.32
N TRP A 57 9.83 5.93 16.20
CA TRP A 57 10.67 5.30 17.21
C TRP A 57 11.39 4.03 16.71
N ALA A 58 11.03 3.52 15.53
CA ALA A 58 11.67 2.34 14.96
C ALA A 58 13.06 2.70 14.43
N LYS A 59 14.07 1.94 14.86
CA LYS A 59 15.48 2.19 14.54
C LYS A 59 15.96 1.50 13.27
N ASP A 60 15.21 0.52 12.78
CA ASP A 60 15.58 -0.31 11.63
C ASP A 60 14.38 -0.44 10.68
N PHE A 61 14.66 -0.31 9.38
CA PHE A 61 13.71 -0.53 8.30
C PHE A 61 13.11 -1.95 8.29
N LYS A 62 13.79 -2.96 8.86
CA LYS A 62 13.23 -4.31 9.01
C LYS A 62 11.88 -4.32 9.72
N PHE A 63 11.59 -3.31 10.54
CA PHE A 63 10.32 -3.18 11.23
C PHE A 63 9.11 -3.08 10.28
N SER A 64 9.30 -2.65 9.02
CA SER A 64 8.24 -2.61 8.01
C SER A 64 7.58 -3.98 7.77
N SER A 65 8.34 -5.06 7.95
CA SER A 65 7.84 -6.44 7.85
C SER A 65 6.82 -6.81 8.95
N HIS A 66 6.68 -6.00 10.00
CA HIS A 66 5.68 -6.17 11.06
C HIS A 66 4.49 -5.21 10.91
N THR A 67 4.54 -4.29 9.95
CA THR A 67 3.59 -3.17 9.83
C THR A 67 3.09 -2.94 8.39
N TYR A 68 3.31 -3.90 7.49
CA TYR A 68 2.77 -3.88 6.13
C TYR A 68 1.26 -4.00 6.06
N ASN A 69 0.61 -4.56 7.10
CA ASN A 69 -0.84 -4.54 7.25
C ASN A 69 -1.25 -4.01 8.63
N ALA A 70 -2.38 -3.31 8.65
CA ALA A 70 -3.08 -2.94 9.87
C ALA A 70 -4.50 -3.51 9.84
N ARG A 71 -4.98 -4.00 10.99
CA ARG A 71 -6.37 -4.45 11.16
C ARG A 71 -7.23 -3.27 11.57
N THR A 72 -8.29 -2.96 10.83
CA THR A 72 -9.18 -1.82 11.07
C THR A 72 -9.71 -1.80 12.50
N GLU A 73 -9.96 -2.96 13.10
CA GLU A 73 -10.49 -3.11 14.45
C GLU A 73 -9.52 -2.63 15.54
N THR A 74 -8.21 -2.63 15.27
CA THR A 74 -7.16 -2.35 16.29
C THR A 74 -6.20 -1.23 15.89
N VAL A 75 -6.36 -0.67 14.69
CA VAL A 75 -5.41 0.27 14.10
C VAL A 75 -5.29 1.57 14.90
N ALA A 76 -6.37 2.02 15.53
CA ALA A 76 -6.39 3.23 16.35
C ALA A 76 -5.61 3.08 17.67
N GLU A 77 -5.43 1.85 18.16
CA GLU A 77 -4.85 1.55 19.48
C GLU A 77 -3.38 1.15 19.39
N LYS A 78 -3.01 0.41 18.34
CA LYS A 78 -1.66 -0.17 18.20
C LYS A 78 -0.57 0.90 18.15
N PRO A 79 0.53 0.76 18.93
CA PRO A 79 1.61 1.77 18.98
C PRO A 79 2.22 2.15 17.64
N SER A 80 2.31 1.19 16.71
CA SER A 80 2.85 1.44 15.38
C SER A 80 1.97 2.37 14.55
N PHE A 81 0.64 2.34 14.73
CA PHE A 81 -0.32 2.98 13.83
C PHE A 81 -1.09 4.15 14.47
N ARG A 82 -1.30 4.13 15.80
CA ARG A 82 -2.18 5.08 16.52
C ARG A 82 -1.90 6.55 16.22
N HIS A 83 -0.63 6.93 16.04
CA HIS A 83 -0.24 8.31 15.76
C HIS A 83 -0.74 8.72 14.37
N ALA A 84 -0.40 7.94 13.36
CA ALA A 84 -0.74 8.25 11.99
C ALA A 84 -2.26 8.08 11.73
N TRP A 85 -2.94 7.20 12.46
CA TRP A 85 -4.41 7.16 12.53
C TRP A 85 -5.00 8.46 13.11
N LYS A 86 -4.53 8.88 14.30
CA LYS A 86 -5.01 10.09 14.99
C LYS A 86 -4.87 11.36 14.16
N TYR A 87 -3.81 11.47 13.37
CA TYR A 87 -3.52 12.65 12.54
C TYR A 87 -3.88 12.46 11.07
N SER A 88 -4.70 11.46 10.74
CA SER A 88 -5.20 11.21 9.38
C SER A 88 -4.11 11.17 8.31
N LYS A 89 -2.96 10.56 8.63
CA LYS A 89 -1.83 10.38 7.71
C LYS A 89 -2.09 9.18 6.79
N PHE A 90 -3.13 9.31 5.98
CA PHE A 90 -3.60 8.26 5.07
C PHE A 90 -3.10 8.52 3.66
N CYS A 91 -2.83 7.41 2.95
CA CYS A 91 -2.64 7.38 1.52
C CYS A 91 -3.45 6.22 0.95
N LEU A 92 -3.71 6.25 -0.35
CA LEU A 92 -4.25 5.11 -1.08
C LEU A 92 -3.10 4.36 -1.72
N VAL A 93 -3.10 3.03 -1.63
CA VAL A 93 -2.19 2.19 -2.40
C VAL A 93 -2.92 1.74 -3.67
N PRO A 94 -2.49 2.19 -4.85
CA PRO A 94 -3.05 1.71 -6.11
C PRO A 94 -2.55 0.27 -6.34
N VAL A 95 -3.48 -0.64 -6.66
CA VAL A 95 -3.21 -2.08 -6.81
C VAL A 95 -3.88 -2.60 -8.06
N GLN A 96 -3.12 -3.33 -8.87
CA GLN A 96 -3.59 -4.05 -10.05
C GLN A 96 -4.16 -5.41 -9.65
N GLU A 97 -3.33 -6.17 -8.93
CA GLU A 97 -3.60 -7.53 -8.50
C GLU A 97 -3.00 -7.75 -7.12
N PHE A 98 -3.64 -8.56 -6.29
CA PHE A 98 -3.05 -9.00 -5.03
C PHE A 98 -3.05 -10.51 -4.90
N TYR A 99 -2.03 -11.02 -4.22
CA TYR A 99 -1.72 -12.43 -4.15
C TYR A 99 -1.94 -12.92 -2.72
N GLU A 100 -2.87 -13.85 -2.54
CA GLU A 100 -3.13 -14.47 -1.24
C GLU A 100 -2.80 -15.97 -1.27
N PRO A 101 -2.03 -16.47 -0.30
CA PRO A 101 -1.86 -17.91 -0.15
C PRO A 101 -3.14 -18.49 0.46
N LYS A 102 -3.69 -19.52 -0.18
CA LYS A 102 -4.67 -20.41 0.40
C LYS A 102 -3.98 -21.73 0.72
N TYR A 103 -4.10 -22.16 1.97
CA TYR A 103 -3.53 -23.43 2.38
C TYR A 103 -4.54 -24.55 2.10
N ILE A 104 -4.16 -25.51 1.27
CA ILE A 104 -4.92 -26.72 0.95
C ILE A 104 -4.04 -27.89 1.34
N ASP A 105 -4.54 -28.77 2.22
CA ASP A 105 -3.79 -29.91 2.75
C ASP A 105 -2.39 -29.55 3.30
N GLY A 106 -2.30 -28.40 3.98
CA GLY A 106 -1.05 -27.88 4.56
C GLY A 106 -0.06 -27.28 3.55
N LYS A 107 -0.38 -27.26 2.26
CA LYS A 107 0.45 -26.65 1.20
C LYS A 107 -0.09 -25.30 0.79
N ALA A 108 0.80 -24.34 0.54
CA ALA A 108 0.43 -23.03 0.05
C ALA A 108 0.11 -23.09 -1.46
N HIS A 109 -1.08 -22.62 -1.83
CA HIS A 109 -1.50 -22.39 -3.21
C HIS A 109 -1.77 -20.89 -3.38
N TRP A 110 -1.20 -20.30 -4.41
CA TRP A 110 -1.34 -18.86 -4.66
C TRP A 110 -2.58 -18.58 -5.50
N TYR A 111 -3.39 -17.63 -5.04
CA TYR A 111 -4.55 -17.15 -5.77
C TYR A 111 -4.37 -15.66 -6.07
N VAL A 112 -4.61 -15.30 -7.33
CA VAL A 112 -4.64 -13.91 -7.78
C VAL A 112 -6.07 -13.41 -7.64
N LYS A 113 -6.23 -12.27 -6.98
CA LYS A 113 -7.47 -11.49 -7.04
C LYS A 113 -7.19 -10.23 -7.84
N ILE A 114 -7.91 -10.10 -8.95
CA ILE A 114 -7.81 -8.99 -9.89
C ILE A 114 -8.78 -7.90 -9.45
N SER A 115 -8.34 -6.63 -9.46
CA SER A 115 -9.28 -5.51 -9.35
C SER A 115 -9.98 -5.30 -10.71
N PRO A 116 -11.32 -5.41 -10.81
CA PRO A 116 -12.00 -5.34 -12.10
C PRO A 116 -11.78 -3.98 -12.79
N HIS A 117 -11.44 -4.02 -14.08
CA HIS A 117 -11.07 -2.86 -14.89
C HIS A 117 -12.23 -2.05 -15.47
N SER A 118 -13.49 -2.49 -15.37
CA SER A 118 -14.53 -2.08 -16.33
C SER A 118 -15.73 -1.31 -15.76
N GLU A 119 -15.83 -1.11 -14.46
CA GLU A 119 -16.89 -0.27 -13.89
C GLU A 119 -16.24 0.67 -12.90
N GLY A 120 -16.46 1.98 -13.09
CA GLY A 120 -15.75 3.07 -12.43
C GLY A 120 -15.38 2.72 -10.99
N PHE A 121 -14.12 2.96 -10.63
CA PHE A 121 -13.50 2.60 -9.36
C PHE A 121 -14.38 3.11 -8.20
N HIS A 122 -15.37 2.30 -7.81
CA HIS A 122 -15.78 2.23 -6.43
C HIS A 122 -14.48 1.92 -5.71
N ALA A 123 -14.16 2.67 -4.66
CA ALA A 123 -13.29 2.20 -3.60
C ALA A 123 -13.96 0.94 -3.01
N ASN A 124 -13.96 -0.16 -3.76
CA ASN A 124 -14.56 -1.44 -3.47
C ASN A 124 -13.64 -2.05 -2.43
N THR A 125 -13.83 -1.65 -1.18
CA THR A 125 -13.54 -2.38 0.08
C THR A 125 -12.15 -3.03 0.27
N ASN A 126 -11.23 -2.87 -0.68
CA ASN A 126 -9.89 -3.46 -0.72
C ASN A 126 -8.82 -2.46 -1.15
N THR A 127 -9.15 -1.16 -1.22
CA THR A 127 -8.13 -0.12 -1.08
C THR A 127 -7.49 -0.33 0.29
N HIS A 128 -6.28 -0.86 0.31
CA HIS A 128 -5.50 -0.87 1.55
C HIS A 128 -5.25 0.60 1.85
N ILE A 129 -5.98 1.13 2.85
CA ILE A 129 -5.62 2.39 3.48
C ILE A 129 -4.30 2.08 4.18
N CYS A 130 -3.19 2.33 3.48
CA CYS A 130 -1.91 2.37 4.14
C CYS A 130 -1.85 3.68 4.89
N ILE A 131 -1.65 3.53 6.19
CA ILE A 131 -1.25 4.62 7.06
C ILE A 131 0.20 4.88 6.72
N ASN A 132 0.48 6.02 6.09
CA ASN A 132 1.84 6.42 5.79
C ASN A 132 2.40 7.23 6.97
N SER A 133 3.64 6.95 7.37
CA SER A 133 4.47 7.98 7.99
C SER A 133 5.20 8.64 6.83
N VAL A 134 4.68 9.77 6.39
CA VAL A 134 5.50 10.69 5.60
C VAL A 134 6.55 11.22 6.58
N GLY A 135 7.67 10.53 6.68
CA GLY A 135 8.89 11.09 7.24
C GLY A 135 9.42 12.04 6.19
N SER A 136 8.98 13.30 6.23
CA SER A 136 9.56 14.36 5.43
C SER A 136 11.06 14.39 5.70
N THR A 137 11.87 13.90 4.76
CA THR A 137 13.28 14.31 4.68
C THR A 137 13.30 15.70 4.07
N THR A 138 12.86 16.69 4.84
CA THR A 138 13.28 18.08 4.63
C THR A 138 14.55 18.25 5.46
N SER A 139 15.68 18.14 4.77
CA SER A 139 16.90 18.88 5.10
C SER A 139 17.08 19.93 4.02
#